data_AF-A0A2N3VQB6-F1
#
_entry.id   AF-A0A2N3VQB6-F1
#
_cell.length_a   1.000
_cell.length_b   1.000
_cell.length_c   1.000
_cell.angle_alpha   90.00
_cell.angle_beta   90.00
_cell.angle_gamma   90.00
#
_symmetry.space_group_name_H-M   'P 1'
#
loop_
_entity.id
_entity.type
_entity.pdbx_description
1 polymer ?
#
loop_
_entity_poly.entity_id
_entity_poly.type
_entity_poly.pdbx_seq_one_letter_code
_entity_poly.pdbx_strand_id
1 'polypeptide(L)'
;MVHAQFDNAARQALAVKAVDAKIRKDLSWQRIADAAGLSVAFVTAAVLGQHPLPTASAEAVAELLDLDADDARTLQTIPTRGSIPGGIPTDPTIYRFYEMLQVYGTTLKALVHEQLGDGIISAINFKLDVKKVADPEGGERAVITLDGKYLPTKPF
;
A
#
# COMPACT_ATOMS: atom_id res chain seq x y z
N MET A 1 15.83 17.38 0.06
CA MET A 1 14.65 18.26 -0.10
C MET A 1 13.46 17.35 -0.42
N VAL A 2 12.28 17.63 0.12
CA VAL A 2 11.07 16.80 -0.13
C VAL A 2 10.39 17.32 -1.40
N HIS A 3 10.13 16.42 -2.35
CA HIS A 3 9.46 16.73 -3.61
C HIS A 3 8.18 15.92 -3.73
N ALA A 4 7.21 16.44 -4.49
CA ALA A 4 5.93 15.79 -4.74
C ALA A 4 5.59 15.82 -6.23
N GLN A 5 4.90 14.78 -6.69
CA GLN A 5 4.29 14.77 -8.02
C GLN A 5 2.98 15.55 -8.00
N PHE A 6 2.65 16.21 -9.11
CA PHE A 6 1.36 16.89 -9.27
C PHE A 6 0.23 15.89 -9.58
N ASP A 7 0.51 14.87 -10.39
CA ASP A 7 -0.42 13.79 -10.74
C ASP A 7 0.21 12.41 -10.52
N ASN A 8 -0.49 11.35 -10.94
CA ASN A 8 -0.01 9.98 -10.78
C ASN A 8 0.76 9.44 -12.00
N ALA A 9 0.86 10.18 -13.11
CA ALA A 9 1.31 9.65 -14.40
C ALA A 9 2.76 9.17 -14.36
N ALA A 10 3.67 10.00 -13.83
CA ALA A 10 5.09 9.65 -13.71
C ALA A 10 5.31 8.41 -12.82
N ARG A 11 4.54 8.30 -11.73
CA ARG A 11 4.63 7.17 -10.80
C ARG A 11 4.02 5.90 -11.38
N GLN A 12 2.97 6.00 -12.19
CA GLN A 12 2.39 4.86 -12.91
C GLN A 12 3.36 4.34 -13.98
N ALA A 13 3.98 5.23 -14.77
CA ALA A 13 4.97 4.83 -15.78
C ALA A 13 6.15 4.10 -15.13
N LEU A 14 6.66 4.62 -14.02
CA LEU A 14 7.71 3.96 -13.23
C LEU A 14 7.24 2.62 -12.65
N ALA A 15 6.02 2.53 -12.11
CA ALA A 15 5.48 1.28 -11.58
C ALA A 15 5.43 0.18 -12.66
N VAL A 16 5.01 0.53 -13.89
CA VAL A 16 5.02 -0.39 -15.04
C VAL A 16 6.45 -0.88 -15.32
N LYS A 17 7.42 0.03 -15.42
CA LYS A 17 8.85 -0.30 -15.64
C LYS A 17 9.41 -1.22 -14.54
N ALA A 18 9.13 -0.89 -13.27
CA ALA A 18 9.61 -1.63 -12.11
C ALA A 18 8.99 -3.03 -12.00
N VAL A 19 7.68 -3.16 -12.29
CA VAL A 19 7.00 -4.47 -12.30
C VAL A 19 7.50 -5.35 -13.44
N ASP A 20 7.72 -4.79 -14.63
CA ASP A 20 8.35 -5.52 -15.74
C ASP A 20 9.75 -6.04 -15.36
N ALA A 21 10.60 -5.19 -14.78
CA ALA A 21 11.93 -5.58 -14.31
C ALA A 21 11.85 -6.69 -13.24
N LYS A 22 10.94 -6.56 -12.27
CA LYS A 22 10.68 -7.59 -11.26
C LYS A 22 10.31 -8.93 -11.90
N ILE A 23 9.45 -8.93 -12.92
CA ILE A 23 9.02 -10.15 -13.62
C ILE A 23 10.18 -10.76 -14.41
N ARG A 24 10.93 -9.97 -15.18
CA ARG A 24 12.08 -10.45 -15.96
C ARG A 24 13.17 -11.07 -15.10
N LYS A 25 13.35 -10.57 -13.88
CA LYS A 25 14.33 -11.07 -12.91
C LYS A 25 13.78 -12.16 -11.98
N ASP A 26 12.51 -12.56 -12.14
CA ASP A 26 11.81 -13.52 -11.28
C ASP A 26 11.92 -13.19 -9.78
N LEU A 27 11.78 -11.91 -9.43
CA LEU A 27 11.92 -11.43 -8.06
C LEU A 27 10.59 -11.46 -7.32
N SER A 28 10.62 -11.83 -6.03
CA SER A 28 9.48 -11.68 -5.13
C SER A 28 9.39 -10.26 -4.55
N TRP A 29 8.20 -9.86 -4.09
CA TRP A 29 8.04 -8.59 -3.36
C TRP A 29 8.81 -8.58 -2.04
N GLN A 30 8.95 -9.74 -1.38
CA GLN A 30 9.78 -9.88 -0.19
C GLN A 30 11.24 -9.51 -0.50
N ARG A 31 11.80 -10.01 -1.61
CA ARG A 31 13.19 -9.72 -1.97
C ARG A 31 13.44 -8.24 -2.23
N ILE A 32 12.48 -7.54 -2.83
CA ILE A 32 12.55 -6.09 -3.05
C ILE A 32 12.47 -5.34 -1.71
N ALA A 33 11.60 -5.81 -0.80
CA ALA A 33 11.47 -5.22 0.53
C ALA A 33 12.72 -5.41 1.39
N ASP A 34 13.34 -6.58 1.32
CA ASP A 34 14.60 -6.88 2.00
C ASP A 34 15.73 -5.93 1.55
N ALA A 35 15.81 -5.67 0.23
CA ALA A 35 16.78 -4.70 -0.31
C ALA A 35 16.49 -3.26 0.16
N ALA A 36 15.21 -2.88 0.25
CA ALA A 36 14.80 -1.56 0.72
C ALA A 36 14.94 -1.37 2.25
N GLY A 37 15.02 -2.46 3.03
CA GLY A 37 15.09 -2.42 4.50
C GLY A 37 13.77 -2.02 5.17
N LEU A 38 12.62 -2.22 4.52
CA LEU A 38 11.29 -1.79 4.97
C LEU A 38 10.27 -2.92 4.80
N SER A 39 9.05 -2.75 5.34
CA SER A 39 8.02 -3.79 5.25
C SER A 39 7.57 -4.05 3.82
N VAL A 40 7.19 -5.30 3.53
CA VAL A 40 6.73 -5.73 2.20
C VAL A 40 5.57 -4.87 1.70
N ALA A 41 4.57 -4.63 2.54
CA ALA A 41 3.42 -3.82 2.17
C ALA A 41 3.82 -2.38 1.81
N PHE A 42 4.69 -1.75 2.60
CA PHE A 42 5.13 -0.38 2.34
C PHE A 42 5.95 -0.28 1.06
N VAL A 43 6.93 -1.17 0.87
CA VAL A 43 7.80 -1.14 -0.31
C VAL A 43 7.03 -1.49 -1.57
N THR A 44 6.15 -2.49 -1.51
CA THR A 44 5.27 -2.83 -2.64
C THR A 44 4.40 -1.64 -3.01
N ALA A 45 3.74 -1.01 -2.04
CA ALA A 45 2.93 0.17 -2.29
C ALA A 45 3.77 1.35 -2.82
N ALA A 46 5.02 1.51 -2.39
CA ALA A 46 5.93 2.50 -2.94
C ALA A 46 6.31 2.22 -4.40
N VAL A 47 6.69 0.99 -4.74
CA VAL A 47 6.97 0.60 -6.13
C VAL A 47 5.73 0.77 -7.02
N LEU A 48 4.53 0.48 -6.48
CA LEU A 48 3.24 0.66 -7.16
C LEU A 48 2.70 2.11 -7.13
N GLY A 49 3.53 3.09 -6.76
CA GLY A 49 3.19 4.50 -6.93
C GLY A 49 2.46 5.17 -5.75
N GLN A 50 2.28 4.50 -4.61
CA GLN A 50 1.41 4.97 -3.51
C GLN A 50 2.17 5.50 -2.27
N HIS A 51 3.47 5.23 -2.17
CA HIS A 51 4.35 5.79 -1.14
C HIS A 51 5.70 6.27 -1.70
N PRO A 52 6.34 7.29 -1.11
CA PRO A 52 7.74 7.58 -1.38
C PRO A 52 8.65 6.60 -0.64
N LEU A 53 9.83 6.30 -1.20
CA LEU A 53 10.92 5.63 -0.50
C LEU A 53 11.94 6.66 0.02
N PRO A 54 12.57 6.42 1.19
CA PRO A 54 13.79 7.13 1.57
C PRO A 54 14.90 6.92 0.54
N THR A 55 15.86 7.84 0.45
CA THR A 55 16.94 7.82 -0.56
C THR A 55 17.67 6.48 -0.63
N ALA A 56 18.19 5.97 0.50
CA ALA A 56 18.91 4.71 0.53
C ALA A 56 18.05 3.51 0.07
N SER A 57 16.78 3.47 0.46
CA SER A 57 15.85 2.43 0.02
C SER A 57 15.52 2.54 -1.47
N ALA A 58 15.37 3.77 -1.98
CA ALA A 58 15.09 4.02 -3.40
C ALA A 58 16.28 3.59 -4.29
N GLU A 59 17.50 3.91 -3.87
CA GLU A 59 18.73 3.52 -4.56
C GLU A 59 18.90 1.99 -4.57
N ALA A 60 18.70 1.32 -3.43
CA ALA A 60 18.79 -0.14 -3.35
C ALA A 60 17.72 -0.85 -4.20
N VAL A 61 16.49 -0.34 -4.22
CA VAL A 61 15.42 -0.88 -5.08
C VAL A 61 15.73 -0.64 -6.56
N ALA A 62 16.25 0.56 -6.90
CA ALA A 62 16.62 0.88 -8.26
C ALA A 62 17.75 -0.01 -8.77
N GLU A 63 18.80 -0.20 -7.98
CA GLU A 63 19.91 -1.10 -8.30
C GLU A 63 19.41 -2.55 -8.51
N LEU A 64 18.59 -3.08 -7.60
CA LEU A 64 18.06 -4.44 -7.72
C LEU A 64 17.25 -4.63 -9.02
N LEU A 65 16.49 -3.62 -9.42
CA LEU A 65 15.58 -3.64 -10.57
C LEU A 65 16.20 -3.10 -11.87
N ASP A 66 17.50 -2.77 -11.89
CA ASP A 66 18.18 -2.09 -13.02
C ASP A 66 17.45 -0.81 -13.48
N LEU A 67 16.93 -0.04 -12.54
CA LEU A 67 16.30 1.26 -12.79
C LEU A 67 17.37 2.37 -12.79
N ASP A 68 17.14 3.42 -13.57
CA ASP A 68 18.09 4.51 -13.71
C ASP A 68 18.01 5.52 -12.55
N ALA A 69 18.91 6.52 -12.58
CA ALA A 69 18.97 7.54 -11.53
C ALA A 69 17.70 8.43 -11.48
N ASP A 70 17.01 8.62 -12.60
CA ASP A 70 15.76 9.40 -12.63
C ASP A 70 14.60 8.59 -12.07
N ASP A 71 14.56 7.29 -12.30
CA ASP A 71 13.63 6.37 -11.65
C ASP A 71 13.83 6.36 -10.13
N ALA A 72 15.09 6.24 -9.67
CA ALA A 72 15.44 6.26 -8.25
C ALA A 72 15.02 7.59 -7.59
N ARG A 73 15.20 8.71 -8.29
CA ARG A 73 14.72 10.04 -7.86
C ARG A 73 13.19 10.06 -7.79
N THR A 74 12.51 9.46 -8.75
CA THR A 74 11.06 9.42 -8.85
C THR A 74 10.44 8.56 -7.74
N LEU A 75 11.08 7.45 -7.33
CA LEU A 75 10.69 6.64 -6.16
C LEU A 75 10.67 7.46 -4.86
N GLN A 76 11.48 8.51 -4.75
CA GLN A 76 11.58 9.35 -3.54
C GLN A 76 10.50 10.43 -3.46
N THR A 77 9.85 10.75 -4.58
CA THR A 77 8.81 11.80 -4.60
C THR A 77 7.52 11.36 -3.91
N ILE A 78 6.90 12.26 -3.14
CA ILE A 78 5.56 12.04 -2.59
C ILE A 78 4.58 11.92 -3.76
N PRO A 79 3.84 10.81 -3.89
CA PRO A 79 2.93 10.61 -5.01
C PRO A 79 1.59 11.30 -4.80
N THR A 80 0.92 11.63 -5.90
CA THR A 80 -0.54 11.72 -5.92
C THR A 80 -1.11 10.31 -5.77
N ARG A 81 -1.66 10.02 -4.58
CA ARG A 81 -2.18 8.70 -4.21
C ARG A 81 -3.55 8.45 -4.82
N GLY A 82 -3.85 7.18 -5.09
CA GLY A 82 -5.11 6.73 -5.65
C GLY A 82 -4.87 5.65 -6.69
N SER A 83 -4.98 4.39 -6.28
CA SER A 83 -4.71 3.23 -7.15
C SER A 83 -5.92 2.78 -7.97
N ILE A 84 -7.11 3.34 -7.74
CA ILE A 84 -8.37 2.93 -8.40
C ILE A 84 -8.90 4.10 -9.23
N PRO A 85 -8.66 4.13 -10.55
CA PRO A 85 -9.25 5.16 -11.41
C PRO A 85 -10.77 4.96 -11.50
N GLY A 86 -11.56 6.04 -11.47
CA GLY A 86 -13.02 5.97 -11.65
C GLY A 86 -13.84 5.51 -10.44
N GLY A 87 -13.22 5.30 -9.28
CA GLY A 87 -13.90 5.08 -7.99
C GLY A 87 -14.23 3.63 -7.66
N ILE A 88 -14.97 2.92 -8.52
CA ILE A 88 -15.34 1.52 -8.27
C ILE A 88 -14.31 0.58 -8.93
N PRO A 89 -13.63 -0.30 -8.16
CA PRO A 89 -12.67 -1.24 -8.74
C PRO A 89 -13.37 -2.29 -9.62
N THR A 90 -12.79 -2.59 -10.77
CA THR A 90 -13.30 -3.62 -11.69
C THR A 90 -12.58 -4.96 -11.54
N ASP A 91 -11.34 -4.96 -11.04
CA ASP A 91 -10.59 -6.17 -10.76
C ASP A 91 -11.26 -6.97 -9.62
N PRO A 92 -11.56 -8.27 -9.79
CA PRO A 92 -12.24 -9.06 -8.78
C PRO A 92 -11.52 -9.12 -7.43
N THR A 93 -10.18 -9.15 -7.43
CA THR A 93 -9.37 -9.23 -6.20
C THR A 93 -9.53 -7.95 -5.38
N ILE A 94 -9.42 -6.79 -6.03
CA ILE A 94 -9.61 -5.48 -5.39
C ILE A 94 -11.08 -5.27 -4.99
N TYR A 95 -12.02 -5.71 -5.84
CA TYR A 95 -13.45 -5.54 -5.60
C TYR A 95 -13.93 -6.22 -4.31
N ARG A 96 -13.36 -7.35 -3.89
CA ARG A 96 -13.77 -7.99 -2.63
C ARG A 96 -13.51 -7.12 -1.41
N PHE A 97 -12.45 -6.31 -1.41
CA PHE A 97 -12.22 -5.34 -0.33
C PHE A 97 -13.26 -4.23 -0.31
N TYR A 98 -13.67 -3.76 -1.48
CA TYR A 98 -14.76 -2.81 -1.61
C TYR A 98 -16.10 -3.40 -1.15
N GLU A 99 -16.39 -4.66 -1.51
CA GLU A 99 -17.58 -5.39 -1.07
C GLU A 99 -17.61 -5.61 0.46
N MET A 100 -16.46 -5.92 1.08
CA MET A 100 -16.36 -5.98 2.55
C MET A 100 -16.77 -4.66 3.21
N LEU A 101 -16.41 -3.51 2.62
CA LEU A 101 -16.84 -2.20 3.13
C LEU A 101 -18.34 -1.96 2.90
N GLN A 102 -18.91 -2.43 1.79
CA GLN A 102 -20.36 -2.35 1.55
C GLN A 102 -21.16 -3.19 2.55
N VAL A 103 -20.65 -4.36 2.94
CA VAL A 103 -21.32 -5.25 3.92
C VAL A 103 -21.10 -4.78 5.36
N TYR A 104 -19.85 -4.45 5.73
CA TYR A 104 -19.46 -4.23 7.13
C TYR A 104 -19.18 -2.77 7.48
N GLY A 105 -19.26 -1.81 6.55
CA GLY A 105 -18.91 -0.41 6.82
C GLY A 105 -19.69 0.21 7.98
N THR A 106 -21.00 -0.01 8.05
CA THR A 106 -21.85 0.44 9.16
C THR A 106 -21.54 -0.27 10.47
N THR A 107 -21.21 -1.57 10.40
CA THR A 107 -20.82 -2.38 11.57
C THR A 107 -19.49 -1.91 12.15
N LEU A 108 -18.47 -1.67 11.31
CA LEU A 108 -17.18 -1.12 11.71
C LEU A 108 -17.35 0.24 12.39
N LYS A 109 -18.16 1.13 11.81
CA LYS A 109 -18.48 2.44 12.40
C LYS A 109 -19.09 2.29 13.80
N ALA A 110 -20.11 1.43 13.95
CA ALA A 110 -20.79 1.23 15.23
C ALA A 110 -19.83 0.67 16.30
N LEU A 111 -19.07 -0.38 15.96
CA LEU A 111 -18.12 -1.00 16.90
C LEU A 111 -16.99 -0.06 17.34
N VAL A 112 -16.45 0.74 16.41
CA VAL A 112 -15.45 1.76 16.76
C VAL A 112 -16.03 2.78 17.73
N HIS A 113 -17.25 3.27 17.48
CA HIS A 113 -17.89 4.27 18.33
C HIS A 113 -18.26 3.72 19.71
N GLU A 114 -18.67 2.45 19.80
CA GLU A 114 -18.95 1.79 21.07
C GLU A 114 -17.67 1.54 21.89
N GLN A 115 -16.60 1.08 21.26
CA GLN A 115 -15.38 0.66 21.97
C GLN A 115 -14.41 1.82 22.27
N LEU A 116 -14.38 2.84 21.41
CA LEU A 116 -13.37 3.90 21.46
C LEU A 116 -13.97 5.31 21.62
N GLY A 117 -15.25 5.49 21.30
CA GLY A 117 -15.93 6.77 21.32
C GLY A 117 -16.00 7.46 19.95
N ASP A 118 -16.54 8.68 19.91
CA ASP A 118 -16.66 9.45 18.67
C ASP A 118 -15.30 9.82 18.09
N GLY A 119 -15.11 9.64 16.79
CA GLY A 119 -13.82 9.75 16.12
C GLY A 119 -13.66 8.77 14.96
N ILE A 120 -12.39 8.55 14.58
CA ILE A 120 -12.01 7.69 13.45
C ILE A 120 -10.82 6.79 13.79
N ILE A 121 -10.67 5.72 13.00
CA ILE A 121 -9.43 4.95 12.89
C ILE A 121 -8.60 5.55 11.75
N SER A 122 -7.39 6.03 12.05
CA SER A 122 -6.54 6.73 11.07
C SER A 122 -6.08 5.80 9.94
N ALA A 123 -6.10 6.30 8.71
CA ALA A 123 -5.46 5.68 7.54
C ALA A 123 -4.08 6.30 7.22
N ILE A 124 -3.55 7.16 8.11
CA ILE A 124 -2.23 7.82 7.97
C ILE A 124 -1.25 7.30 9.01
N ASN A 125 -1.61 7.38 10.30
CA ASN A 125 -0.90 6.64 11.34
C ASN A 125 -1.48 5.21 11.35
N PHE A 126 -1.03 4.45 10.35
CA PHE A 126 -1.65 3.22 9.90
C PHE A 126 -0.60 2.26 9.32
N LYS A 127 -0.84 0.97 9.49
CA LYS A 127 -0.13 -0.11 8.78
C LYS A 127 -1.09 -1.24 8.48
N LEU A 128 -0.73 -2.04 7.47
CA LEU A 128 -1.42 -3.29 7.15
C LEU A 128 -0.40 -4.41 6.90
N ASP A 129 -0.83 -5.64 7.08
CA ASP A 129 -0.10 -6.84 6.65
C ASP A 129 -1.06 -7.90 6.11
N VAL A 130 -0.53 -8.79 5.27
CA VAL A 130 -1.26 -9.91 4.67
C VAL A 130 -0.52 -11.18 5.01
N LYS A 131 -1.20 -12.14 5.64
CA LYS A 131 -0.65 -13.43 6.03
C LYS A 131 -1.46 -14.55 5.45
N LYS A 132 -0.77 -15.52 4.86
CA LYS A 132 -1.35 -16.79 4.45
C LYS A 132 -1.39 -17.74 5.65
N VAL A 133 -2.54 -18.34 5.90
CA VAL A 133 -2.72 -19.36 6.95
C VAL A 133 -3.47 -20.56 6.40
N ALA A 134 -3.27 -21.74 6.97
CA ALA A 134 -4.03 -22.93 6.58
C ALA A 134 -5.51 -22.81 6.98
N ASP A 135 -6.41 -23.27 6.11
CA ASP A 135 -7.84 -23.37 6.46
C ASP A 135 -8.12 -24.72 7.14
N PRO A 136 -8.72 -24.74 8.34
CA PRO A 136 -9.12 -25.99 9.02
C PRO A 136 -10.06 -26.88 8.20
N GLU A 137 -10.86 -26.30 7.29
CA GLU A 137 -11.79 -27.02 6.42
C GLU A 137 -11.16 -27.44 5.07
N GLY A 138 -9.87 -27.14 4.88
CA GLY A 138 -9.11 -27.43 3.67
C GLY A 138 -8.90 -26.19 2.80
N GLY A 139 -7.68 -26.02 2.29
CA GLY A 139 -7.27 -24.85 1.51
C GLY A 139 -6.48 -23.83 2.32
N GLU A 140 -6.49 -22.57 1.87
CA GLU A 140 -5.70 -21.47 2.46
C GLU A 140 -6.61 -20.26 2.71
N ARG A 141 -6.31 -19.51 3.78
CA ARG A 141 -6.95 -18.22 4.09
C ARG A 141 -5.93 -17.10 4.03
N ALA A 142 -6.41 -15.90 3.69
CA ALA A 142 -5.68 -14.67 3.88
C ALA A 142 -6.19 -13.96 5.14
N VAL A 143 -5.30 -13.72 6.11
CA VAL A 143 -5.54 -12.84 7.24
C VAL A 143 -4.96 -11.48 6.90
N ILE A 144 -5.82 -10.46 6.94
CA ILE A 144 -5.46 -9.09 6.61
C ILE A 144 -5.69 -8.23 7.84
N THR A 145 -4.62 -7.69 8.40
CA THR A 145 -4.69 -6.83 9.58
C THR A 145 -4.75 -5.38 9.15
N LEU A 146 -5.70 -4.62 9.67
CA LEU A 146 -5.77 -3.17 9.56
C LEU A 146 -5.51 -2.57 10.94
N ASP A 147 -4.36 -1.93 11.13
CA ASP A 147 -3.93 -1.38 12.42
C ASP A 147 -3.75 0.14 12.27
N GLY A 148 -4.72 0.89 12.79
CA GLY A 148 -4.78 2.35 12.69
C GLY A 148 -4.98 3.02 14.04
N LYS A 149 -4.31 4.15 14.26
CA LYS A 149 -4.45 4.93 15.49
C LYS A 149 -5.85 5.55 15.60
N TYR A 150 -6.51 5.39 16.75
CA TYR A 150 -7.75 6.10 17.06
C TYR A 150 -7.49 7.59 17.27
N LEU A 151 -8.33 8.44 16.64
CA LEU A 151 -8.30 9.89 16.73
C LEU A 151 -9.69 10.39 17.19
N PRO A 152 -9.83 10.90 18.44
CA PRO A 152 -11.13 11.29 18.97
C PRO A 152 -11.62 12.61 18.37
N THR A 153 -12.92 12.69 18.10
CA THR A 153 -13.63 13.95 17.87
C THR A 153 -13.95 14.58 19.22
N LYS A 154 -13.72 15.89 19.38
CA LYS A 154 -13.97 16.61 20.64
C LYS A 154 -14.84 17.84 20.38
N PRO A 155 -15.77 18.19 21.30
CA PRO A 155 -16.44 19.49 21.29
C PRO A 155 -15.43 20.63 21.36
N PHE A 156 -15.75 21.77 20.74
CA PHE A 156 -14.96 23.01 20.78
C PHE A 156 -15.83 24.17 21.29
#